data_AF-A0A7X9CCC8-F1
#
_entry.id   AF-A0A7X9CCC8-F1
#
_cell.length_a   1.000
_cell.length_b   1.000
_cell.length_c   1.000
_cell.angle_alpha   90.00
_cell.angle_beta   90.00
_cell.angle_gamma   90.00
#
_symmetry.space_group_name_H-M   'P 1'
#
loop_
_entity.id
_entity.type
_entity.pdbx_description
1 polymer ?
#
loop_
_entity_poly.entity_id
_entity_poly.type
_entity_poly.pdbx_seq_one_letter_code
_entity_poly.pdbx_strand_id
1 'polypeptide(L)'
;MSRRAAAKLRRGDATRWLSAAVNSRLPGAAPGNIRLSVLGPRRQARVLDAPDLHSQREGALEEVLGAVAPATVLLTPSVARHPRRLALRAQDLPAVLERLASLAPHWEVQQMNRHCLRVRPHFAVGDRALGPIPDLDVMIDVLRRDGDHHVGDALAGIRRVPVAQWETLATGSLEPRARASSAPEPEMPIDLVYTWVDGSDPLWRQRLQAALARSRGEDAAAPDPHASATDPSRYLNTDELRFSLRSVHRYANWVRRIHIVTDDQVPEWLDPADDRIRIVDHRELLGGSRFNSHAIESALHRIPGLAEHYLYLNDDVFFGRMAYPGDFFAADGVARFFPSDLPIDPGPVSTEDLPIMAAAKNGRDIMARRFGMDVRTKIRHTVHPQLRSVLAQIERENSDAVQRTRAAHFRSPGDISLASSLHHWYAFAQGLSVPTQPNYLYVDLGAPDAGQRLDALESLRRFDTFCLNQEEGAASERTRRDLQSFLERYLAAPAPWERPT
;
A
#
# COMPACT_ATOMS: atom_id res chain seq x y z
N MET A 1 -52.60 12.55 48.61
CA MET A 1 -51.37 11.81 48.20
C MET A 1 -50.48 11.64 49.40
N SER A 2 -50.03 10.41 49.72
CA SER A 2 -49.19 10.17 50.90
C SER A 2 -47.79 10.77 50.72
N ARG A 3 -47.14 11.18 51.82
CA ARG A 3 -45.78 11.78 51.80
C ARG A 3 -44.73 10.88 51.12
N ARG A 4 -44.96 9.56 51.05
CA ARG A 4 -44.12 8.60 50.30
C ARG A 4 -44.28 8.69 48.78
N ALA A 5 -45.46 9.03 48.26
CA ALA A 5 -45.69 9.16 46.82
C ALA A 5 -45.05 10.44 46.24
N ALA A 6 -45.09 11.55 46.99
CA ALA A 6 -44.44 12.80 46.61
C ALA A 6 -42.90 12.70 46.64
N ALA A 7 -42.34 11.89 47.55
CA ALA A 7 -40.90 11.66 47.64
C ALA A 7 -40.34 10.81 46.47
N LYS A 8 -41.16 9.93 45.88
CA LYS A 8 -40.77 9.14 44.69
C LYS A 8 -40.80 9.96 43.40
N LEU A 9 -41.74 10.89 43.24
CA LEU A 9 -41.77 11.79 42.08
C LEU A 9 -40.57 12.75 42.05
N ARG A 10 -40.06 13.17 43.22
CA ARG A 10 -38.88 14.06 43.30
C ARG A 10 -37.53 13.36 43.04
N ARG A 11 -37.48 12.03 42.91
CA ARG A 11 -36.24 11.27 42.61
C ARG A 11 -36.11 10.80 41.16
N GLY A 12 -36.97 11.25 40.25
CA GLY A 12 -36.81 10.97 38.81
C GLY A 12 -37.11 9.53 38.39
N ASP A 13 -37.88 8.77 39.18
CA ASP A 13 -38.13 7.33 38.95
C ASP A 13 -39.42 7.04 38.15
N ALA A 14 -39.96 8.03 37.42
CA ALA A 14 -41.13 7.82 36.55
C ALA A 14 -40.82 6.91 35.34
N THR A 15 -39.58 6.96 34.85
CA THR A 15 -39.11 6.20 33.68
C THR A 15 -38.97 4.70 33.96
N ARG A 16 -38.67 4.31 35.20
CA ARG A 16 -38.49 2.89 35.57
C ARG A 16 -39.81 2.12 35.61
N TRP A 17 -40.89 2.78 36.04
CA TRP A 17 -42.21 2.16 36.09
C TRP A 17 -42.83 2.01 34.68
N LEU A 18 -42.59 2.98 33.80
CA LEU A 18 -42.97 2.90 32.38
C LEU A 18 -42.19 1.82 31.62
N SER A 19 -40.89 1.64 31.89
CA SER A 19 -40.05 0.65 31.22
C SER A 19 -40.52 -0.80 31.45
N ALA A 20 -40.88 -1.17 32.69
CA ALA A 20 -41.29 -2.53 33.01
C ALA A 20 -42.64 -2.94 32.38
N ALA A 21 -43.58 -1.99 32.26
CA ALA A 21 -44.89 -2.23 31.64
C ALA A 21 -44.85 -2.21 30.10
N VAL A 22 -43.86 -1.52 29.52
CA VAL A 22 -43.65 -1.46 28.06
C VAL A 22 -42.88 -2.67 27.55
N ASN A 23 -41.90 -3.18 28.31
CA ASN A 23 -41.07 -4.33 27.91
C ASN A 23 -41.85 -5.64 27.80
N SER A 24 -42.98 -5.80 28.50
CA SER A 24 -43.81 -7.02 28.44
C SER A 24 -44.80 -7.05 27.26
N ARG A 25 -44.83 -5.99 26.43
CA ARG A 25 -45.72 -5.87 25.26
C ARG A 25 -44.98 -5.79 23.92
N LEU A 26 -43.67 -6.01 23.91
CA LEU A 26 -42.89 -6.05 22.68
C LEU A 26 -43.10 -7.42 21.99
N PRO A 27 -43.57 -7.47 20.74
CA PRO A 27 -43.60 -8.72 19.98
C PRO A 27 -42.16 -9.20 19.73
N GLY A 28 -41.97 -10.52 19.70
CA GLY A 28 -40.67 -11.17 19.50
C GLY A 28 -39.96 -10.66 18.24
N ALA A 29 -38.71 -10.23 18.42
CA ALA A 29 -37.83 -9.81 17.34
C ALA A 29 -37.49 -11.00 16.43
N ALA A 30 -37.63 -10.83 15.13
CA ALA A 30 -36.95 -11.69 14.17
C ALA A 30 -35.44 -11.41 14.24
N PRO A 31 -34.58 -12.41 14.01
CA PRO A 31 -33.13 -12.21 14.04
C PRO A 31 -32.72 -11.10 13.06
N GLY A 32 -32.00 -10.08 13.55
CA GLY A 32 -31.30 -9.12 12.70
C GLY A 32 -31.86 -7.69 12.61
N ASN A 33 -33.06 -7.38 13.10
CA ASN A 33 -33.60 -6.00 13.07
C ASN A 33 -34.11 -5.51 14.44
N ILE A 34 -33.60 -4.37 14.91
CA ILE A 34 -33.98 -3.74 16.18
C ILE A 34 -34.72 -2.43 15.95
N ARG A 35 -35.78 -2.19 16.72
CA ARG A 35 -36.57 -0.95 16.63
C ARG A 35 -35.87 0.20 17.34
N LEU A 36 -35.56 1.26 16.59
CA LEU A 36 -34.81 2.42 17.08
C LEU A 36 -35.63 3.43 17.91
N SER A 37 -36.95 3.45 17.72
CA SER A 37 -37.81 4.41 18.42
C SER A 37 -39.15 3.80 18.84
N VAL A 38 -39.50 4.01 20.10
CA VAL A 38 -40.79 3.59 20.68
C VAL A 38 -41.89 4.63 20.40
N LEU A 39 -41.55 5.93 20.38
CA LEU A 39 -42.49 7.06 20.32
C LEU A 39 -42.41 7.90 19.03
N GLY A 40 -41.58 7.51 18.07
CA GLY A 40 -41.41 8.18 16.77
C GLY A 40 -41.74 7.29 15.56
N PRO A 41 -41.51 7.78 14.33
CA PRO A 41 -41.69 6.99 13.11
C PRO A 41 -40.92 5.67 13.22
N ARG A 42 -41.53 4.57 12.75
CA ARG A 42 -40.95 3.23 12.80
C ARG A 42 -39.63 3.24 12.00
N ARG A 43 -38.51 3.08 12.70
CA ARG A 43 -37.18 2.91 12.11
C ARG A 43 -36.57 1.65 12.68
N GLN A 44 -36.02 0.81 11.81
CA GLN A 44 -35.32 -0.41 12.19
C GLN A 44 -33.81 -0.21 12.02
N ALA A 45 -33.01 -1.00 12.70
CA ALA A 45 -31.58 -1.05 12.53
C ALA A 45 -31.14 -2.50 12.39
N ARG A 46 -30.19 -2.74 11.47
CA ARG A 46 -29.59 -4.05 11.28
C ARG A 46 -28.61 -4.35 12.42
N VAL A 47 -28.71 -5.52 13.04
CA VAL A 47 -27.81 -5.96 14.11
C VAL A 47 -26.53 -6.53 13.53
N LEU A 48 -25.39 -6.06 14.01
CA LEU A 48 -24.05 -6.55 13.65
C LEU A 48 -23.31 -7.02 14.92
N ASP A 49 -22.62 -8.15 14.83
CA ASP A 49 -21.82 -8.69 15.95
C ASP A 49 -20.52 -7.91 16.17
N ALA A 50 -19.86 -7.50 15.07
CA ALA A 50 -18.71 -6.60 15.05
C ALA A 50 -18.76 -5.76 13.76
N PRO A 51 -18.95 -4.43 13.83
CA PRO A 51 -19.11 -3.61 12.63
C PRO A 51 -17.75 -3.36 11.94
N ASP A 52 -17.45 -4.13 10.90
CA ASP A 52 -16.43 -3.76 9.91
C ASP A 52 -17.01 -2.64 9.02
N LEU A 53 -16.68 -1.39 9.34
CA LEU A 53 -17.20 -0.23 8.64
C LEU A 53 -16.81 -0.19 7.16
N HIS A 54 -15.69 -0.80 6.75
CA HIS A 54 -15.30 -0.84 5.35
C HIS A 54 -16.19 -1.82 4.57
N SER A 55 -16.34 -3.04 5.07
CA SER A 55 -17.27 -4.02 4.50
C SER A 55 -18.71 -3.50 4.48
N GLN A 56 -19.17 -2.85 5.57
CA GLN A 56 -20.51 -2.24 5.60
C GLN A 56 -20.65 -1.10 4.59
N ARG A 57 -19.59 -0.34 4.32
CA ARG A 57 -19.61 0.77 3.35
C ARG A 57 -19.71 0.28 1.91
N GLU A 58 -19.00 -0.80 1.57
CA GLU A 58 -19.10 -1.42 0.24
C GLU A 58 -20.46 -2.10 0.04
N GLY A 59 -20.90 -2.91 1.02
CA GLY A 59 -22.22 -3.55 0.96
C GLY A 59 -23.38 -2.54 0.89
N ALA A 60 -23.26 -1.42 1.61
CA ALA A 60 -24.21 -0.31 1.52
C ALA A 60 -24.31 0.27 0.10
N LEU A 61 -23.17 0.43 -0.59
CA LEU A 61 -23.15 0.91 -1.96
C LEU A 61 -23.77 -0.12 -2.91
N GLU A 62 -23.45 -1.40 -2.76
CA GLU A 62 -23.98 -2.48 -3.60
C GLU A 62 -25.51 -2.60 -3.48
N GLU A 63 -26.07 -2.56 -2.26
CA GLU A 63 -27.52 -2.60 -2.04
C GLU A 63 -28.22 -1.41 -2.71
N VAL A 64 -27.64 -0.20 -2.59
CA VAL A 64 -28.19 1.01 -3.24
C VAL A 64 -28.07 0.93 -4.76
N LEU A 65 -26.94 0.46 -5.30
CA LEU A 65 -26.76 0.24 -6.74
C LEU A 65 -27.80 -0.76 -7.29
N GLY A 66 -28.04 -1.85 -6.56
CA GLY A 66 -29.06 -2.83 -6.88
C GLY A 66 -30.47 -2.22 -6.91
N ALA A 67 -30.81 -1.36 -5.93
CA ALA A 67 -32.09 -0.65 -5.91
C ALA A 67 -32.21 0.41 -7.02
N VAL A 68 -31.11 1.04 -7.42
CA VAL A 68 -31.13 2.06 -8.49
C VAL A 68 -31.21 1.42 -9.88
N ALA A 69 -30.70 0.21 -10.07
CA ALA A 69 -30.80 -0.55 -11.32
C ALA A 69 -32.27 -0.70 -11.80
N PRO A 70 -32.53 -0.66 -13.12
CA PRO A 70 -31.57 -0.63 -14.24
C PRO A 70 -31.15 0.78 -14.65
N ALA A 71 -31.41 1.81 -13.83
CA ALA A 71 -31.01 3.17 -14.18
C ALA A 71 -29.48 3.28 -14.26
N THR A 72 -29.01 3.84 -15.37
CA THR A 72 -27.61 4.15 -15.61
C THR A 72 -27.12 5.23 -14.63
N VAL A 73 -26.11 4.91 -13.82
CA VAL A 73 -25.51 5.85 -12.85
C VAL A 73 -24.01 5.98 -13.06
N LEU A 74 -23.46 7.14 -12.69
CA LEU A 74 -22.02 7.35 -12.60
C LEU A 74 -21.61 7.34 -11.15
N LEU A 75 -20.66 6.50 -10.73
CA LEU A 75 -20.10 6.62 -9.39
C LEU A 75 -19.07 7.77 -9.36
N THR A 76 -18.91 8.41 -8.22
CA THR A 76 -17.76 9.27 -7.99
C THR A 76 -16.66 8.48 -7.30
N PRO A 77 -15.38 8.86 -7.47
CA PRO A 77 -14.30 8.30 -6.66
C PRO A 77 -14.62 8.37 -5.17
N SER A 78 -14.25 7.31 -4.44
CA SER A 78 -14.39 7.28 -2.98
C SER A 78 -13.53 8.38 -2.35
N VAL A 79 -14.10 9.14 -1.43
CA VAL A 79 -13.35 10.05 -0.56
C VAL A 79 -13.51 9.55 0.87
N ALA A 80 -12.40 9.39 1.59
CA ALA A 80 -12.42 8.95 2.98
C ALA A 80 -13.21 9.95 3.85
N ARG A 81 -13.97 9.46 4.83
CA ARG A 81 -14.81 10.28 5.73
C ARG A 81 -15.90 11.13 5.05
N HIS A 82 -16.23 10.77 3.82
CA HIS A 82 -17.33 11.35 3.07
C HIS A 82 -18.29 10.25 2.59
N PRO A 83 -19.60 10.54 2.53
CA PRO A 83 -20.59 9.65 1.93
C PRO A 83 -20.17 9.18 0.53
N ARG A 84 -20.49 7.93 0.18
CA ARG A 84 -20.37 7.47 -1.22
C ARG A 84 -21.28 8.34 -2.08
N ARG A 85 -20.87 8.65 -3.30
CA ARG A 85 -21.61 9.52 -4.21
C ARG A 85 -21.82 8.85 -5.56
N LEU A 86 -23.02 9.01 -6.10
CA LEU A 86 -23.36 8.60 -7.44
C LEU A 86 -24.19 9.70 -8.12
N ALA A 87 -24.10 9.78 -9.44
CA ALA A 87 -24.86 10.71 -10.26
C ALA A 87 -25.91 9.96 -11.08
N LEU A 88 -27.13 10.50 -11.08
CA LEU A 88 -28.30 9.98 -11.76
C LEU A 88 -28.86 11.04 -12.71
N ARG A 89 -29.38 10.63 -13.88
CA ARG A 89 -30.10 11.56 -14.77
C ARG A 89 -31.45 11.93 -14.16
N ALA A 90 -31.83 13.20 -14.25
CA ALA A 90 -33.10 13.69 -13.72
C ALA A 90 -34.33 12.92 -14.25
N GLN A 91 -34.27 12.41 -15.48
CA GLN A 91 -35.34 11.61 -16.08
C GLN A 91 -35.55 10.25 -15.41
N ASP A 92 -34.50 9.69 -14.78
CA ASP A 92 -34.53 8.37 -14.15
C ASP A 92 -34.98 8.45 -12.67
N LEU A 93 -35.01 9.67 -12.10
CA LEU A 93 -35.31 9.92 -10.69
C LEU A 93 -36.65 9.34 -10.21
N PRO A 94 -37.80 9.50 -10.92
CA PRO A 94 -39.08 9.00 -10.43
C PRO A 94 -39.07 7.47 -10.22
N ALA A 95 -38.51 6.73 -11.18
CA ALA A 95 -38.44 5.28 -11.12
C ALA A 95 -37.43 4.80 -10.05
N VAL A 96 -36.34 5.55 -9.85
CA VAL A 96 -35.37 5.27 -8.78
C VAL A 96 -35.98 5.49 -7.39
N LEU A 97 -36.77 6.54 -7.19
CA LEU A 97 -37.43 6.79 -5.90
C LEU A 97 -38.39 5.65 -5.54
N GLU A 98 -39.14 5.12 -6.50
CA GLU A 98 -40.02 3.97 -6.31
C GLU A 98 -39.25 2.72 -5.86
N ARG A 99 -38.10 2.44 -6.49
CA ARG A 99 -37.27 1.28 -6.12
C ARG A 99 -36.55 1.46 -4.80
N LEU A 100 -36.02 2.65 -4.52
CA LEU A 100 -35.42 2.96 -3.22
C LEU A 100 -36.42 2.80 -2.06
N ALA A 101 -37.72 3.01 -2.30
CA ALA A 101 -38.77 2.76 -1.31
C ALA A 101 -38.94 1.26 -0.96
N SER A 102 -38.39 0.35 -1.79
CA SER A 102 -38.39 -1.10 -1.54
C SER A 102 -37.17 -1.61 -0.77
N LEU A 103 -36.21 -0.74 -0.45
CA LEU A 103 -35.06 -1.10 0.38
C LEU A 103 -35.51 -1.65 1.74
N ALA A 104 -34.66 -2.49 2.33
CA ALA A 104 -34.95 -3.10 3.62
C ALA A 104 -35.23 -2.03 4.70
N PRO A 105 -36.05 -2.32 5.73
CA PRO A 105 -36.55 -1.31 6.67
C PRO A 105 -35.50 -0.59 7.54
N HIS A 106 -34.24 -1.03 7.49
CA HIS A 106 -33.12 -0.38 8.15
C HIS A 106 -32.50 0.75 7.31
N TRP A 107 -32.96 0.95 6.07
CA TRP A 107 -32.58 2.05 5.22
C TRP A 107 -33.51 3.25 5.38
N GLU A 108 -32.94 4.45 5.34
CA GLU A 108 -33.64 5.72 5.30
C GLU A 108 -33.31 6.45 4.02
N VAL A 109 -34.33 6.75 3.22
CA VAL A 109 -34.20 7.56 2.01
C VAL A 109 -34.75 8.94 2.31
N GLN A 110 -33.92 9.96 2.16
CA GLN A 110 -34.28 11.35 2.37
C GLN A 110 -33.92 12.19 1.15
N GLN A 111 -34.93 12.83 0.55
CA GLN A 111 -34.70 13.86 -0.44
C GLN A 111 -34.26 15.14 0.26
N MET A 112 -32.99 15.53 0.09
CA MET A 112 -32.44 16.73 0.72
C MET A 112 -32.89 18.00 -0.01
N ASN A 113 -32.95 17.91 -1.35
CA ASN A 113 -33.49 18.95 -2.22
C ASN A 113 -33.81 18.33 -3.60
N ARG A 114 -34.22 19.14 -4.58
CA ARG A 114 -34.54 18.67 -5.95
C ARG A 114 -33.35 18.07 -6.72
N HIS A 115 -32.12 18.23 -6.22
CA HIS A 115 -30.87 17.82 -6.88
C HIS A 115 -30.10 16.74 -6.12
N CYS A 116 -30.58 16.30 -4.95
CA CYS A 116 -29.79 15.44 -4.07
C CYS A 116 -30.66 14.57 -3.16
N LEU A 117 -30.42 13.26 -3.19
CA LEU A 117 -30.96 12.29 -2.24
C LEU A 117 -29.86 11.80 -1.30
N ARG A 118 -30.24 11.47 -0.07
CA ARG A 118 -29.41 10.77 0.89
C ARG A 118 -30.06 9.44 1.24
N VAL A 119 -29.32 8.35 1.07
CA VAL A 119 -29.73 7.00 1.44
C VAL A 119 -28.83 6.54 2.57
N ARG A 120 -29.41 6.34 3.76
CA ARG A 120 -28.68 6.11 5.01
C ARG A 120 -29.04 4.76 5.62
N PRO A 121 -28.06 3.90 5.93
CA PRO A 121 -28.31 2.69 6.70
C PRO A 121 -28.33 2.99 8.21
N HIS A 122 -29.15 2.24 8.94
CA HIS A 122 -29.19 2.23 10.40
C HIS A 122 -28.66 0.90 10.95
N PHE A 123 -27.74 0.97 11.90
CA PHE A 123 -27.08 -0.20 12.50
C PHE A 123 -27.20 -0.24 14.02
N ALA A 124 -27.08 -1.44 14.60
CA ALA A 124 -27.04 -1.68 16.03
C ALA A 124 -26.00 -2.78 16.36
N VAL A 125 -25.42 -2.72 17.56
CA VAL A 125 -24.55 -3.77 18.10
C VAL A 125 -25.18 -4.30 19.38
N GLY A 126 -25.55 -5.58 19.40
CA GLY A 126 -26.49 -6.12 20.39
C GLY A 126 -27.79 -5.30 20.40
N ASP A 127 -28.29 -4.93 21.59
CA ASP A 127 -29.50 -4.11 21.74
C ASP A 127 -29.26 -2.59 21.66
N ARG A 128 -28.05 -2.17 21.28
CA ARG A 128 -27.67 -0.75 21.26
C ARG A 128 -27.58 -0.22 19.83
N ALA A 129 -28.45 0.74 19.52
CA ALA A 129 -28.37 1.51 18.29
C ALA A 129 -27.03 2.26 18.18
N LEU A 130 -26.40 2.20 17.00
CA LEU A 130 -25.28 3.07 16.68
C LEU A 130 -25.78 4.47 16.32
N GLY A 131 -24.98 5.48 16.66
CA GLY A 131 -25.24 6.84 16.18
C GLY A 131 -25.11 6.91 14.64
N PRO A 132 -25.57 7.99 13.99
CA PRO A 132 -25.37 8.17 12.56
C PRO A 132 -23.87 8.11 12.21
N ILE A 133 -23.51 7.32 11.20
CA ILE A 133 -22.15 7.21 10.67
C ILE A 133 -22.18 7.78 9.24
N PRO A 134 -21.87 9.07 9.04
CA PRO A 134 -22.01 9.74 7.74
C PRO A 134 -21.26 9.04 6.59
N ASP A 135 -20.17 8.34 6.90
CA ASP A 135 -19.34 7.64 5.92
C ASP A 135 -20.04 6.47 5.22
N LEU A 136 -21.11 5.96 5.82
CA LEU A 136 -21.96 4.88 5.30
C LEU A 136 -23.17 5.41 4.52
N ASP A 137 -23.40 6.73 4.50
CA ASP A 137 -24.44 7.33 3.67
C ASP A 137 -24.06 7.18 2.18
N VAL A 138 -25.05 6.94 1.33
CA VAL A 138 -24.95 7.05 -0.13
C VAL A 138 -25.72 8.28 -0.59
N MET A 139 -25.02 9.20 -1.23
CA MET A 139 -25.55 10.44 -1.78
C MET A 139 -25.79 10.27 -3.28
N ILE A 140 -26.99 10.59 -3.74
CA ILE A 140 -27.40 10.50 -5.14
C ILE A 140 -27.61 11.92 -5.66
N ASP A 141 -26.69 12.38 -6.50
CA ASP A 141 -26.76 13.69 -7.15
C ASP A 141 -27.55 13.58 -8.46
N VAL A 142 -28.56 14.44 -8.64
CA VAL A 142 -29.49 14.39 -9.77
C VAL A 142 -29.10 15.45 -10.80
N LEU A 143 -28.69 15.01 -11.98
CA LEU A 143 -28.18 15.87 -13.05
C LEU A 143 -29.27 16.16 -14.09
N ARG A 144 -29.52 17.44 -14.34
CA ARG A 144 -30.45 17.91 -15.38
C ARG A 144 -29.77 17.96 -16.74
N ARG A 145 -30.51 17.75 -17.82
CA ARG A 145 -29.99 17.97 -19.17
C ARG A 145 -29.92 19.46 -19.46
N ASP A 146 -28.79 19.91 -20.01
CA ASP A 146 -28.50 21.28 -20.43
C ASP A 146 -27.70 21.22 -21.74
N GLY A 147 -28.40 21.35 -22.87
CA GLY A 147 -27.82 21.14 -24.20
C GLY A 147 -27.25 19.72 -24.39
N ASP A 148 -25.97 19.67 -24.71
CA ASP A 148 -25.16 18.47 -24.90
C ASP A 148 -24.52 17.95 -23.60
N HIS A 149 -24.92 18.47 -22.44
CA HIS A 149 -24.41 18.06 -21.13
C HIS A 149 -25.52 17.67 -20.15
N HIS A 150 -25.15 16.85 -19.17
CA HIS A 150 -25.85 16.67 -17.90
C HIS A 150 -25.15 17.52 -16.83
N VAL A 151 -25.88 18.39 -16.13
CA VAL A 151 -25.35 19.38 -15.18
C VAL A 151 -25.97 19.15 -13.80
N GLY A 152 -25.15 19.18 -12.76
CA GLY A 152 -25.54 19.02 -11.36
C GLY A 152 -25.10 20.21 -10.51
N ASP A 153 -25.90 20.55 -9.50
CA ASP A 153 -25.66 21.69 -8.61
C ASP A 153 -25.08 21.27 -7.24
N ALA A 154 -24.75 19.99 -7.07
CA ALA A 154 -24.18 19.46 -5.83
C ALA A 154 -22.74 19.97 -5.62
N LEU A 155 -22.47 20.58 -4.47
CA LEU A 155 -21.19 21.21 -4.14
C LEU A 155 -19.98 20.24 -4.27
N ALA A 156 -20.19 18.96 -3.95
CA ALA A 156 -19.17 17.90 -3.89
C ALA A 156 -19.44 16.73 -4.87
N GLY A 157 -20.31 16.92 -5.87
CA GLY A 157 -20.72 15.89 -6.83
C GLY A 157 -20.21 16.13 -8.25
N ILE A 158 -20.58 15.24 -9.17
CA ILE A 158 -20.32 15.43 -10.61
C ILE A 158 -21.12 16.65 -11.09
N ARG A 159 -20.41 17.72 -11.47
CA ARG A 159 -21.05 18.98 -11.87
C ARG A 159 -21.48 19.01 -13.33
N ARG A 160 -20.76 18.34 -14.22
CA ARG A 160 -21.01 18.41 -15.66
C ARG A 160 -20.47 17.16 -16.37
N VAL A 161 -21.27 16.55 -17.23
CA VAL A 161 -20.91 15.37 -18.04
C VAL A 161 -21.48 15.52 -19.45
N PRO A 162 -20.70 15.36 -20.53
CA PRO A 162 -21.25 15.34 -21.88
C PRO A 162 -22.25 14.18 -22.08
N VAL A 163 -23.39 14.44 -22.72
CA VAL A 163 -24.43 13.43 -23.00
C VAL A 163 -23.85 12.24 -23.77
N ALA A 164 -22.99 12.50 -24.75
CA ALA A 164 -22.33 11.46 -25.54
C ALA A 164 -21.39 10.57 -24.73
N GLN A 165 -20.88 11.03 -23.59
CA GLN A 165 -19.95 10.30 -22.73
C GLN A 165 -20.64 9.57 -21.57
N TRP A 166 -21.92 9.88 -21.28
CA TRP A 166 -22.66 9.31 -20.14
C TRP A 166 -22.68 7.79 -20.17
N GLU A 167 -23.11 7.19 -21.29
CA GLU A 167 -23.22 5.74 -21.41
C GLU A 167 -21.84 5.05 -21.35
N THR A 168 -20.80 5.70 -21.85
CA THR A 168 -19.42 5.17 -21.77
C THR A 168 -18.89 5.19 -20.33
N LEU A 169 -19.17 6.26 -19.58
CA LEU A 169 -18.73 6.40 -18.19
C LEU A 169 -19.56 5.55 -17.21
N ALA A 170 -20.79 5.21 -17.57
CA ALA A 170 -21.68 4.43 -16.73
C ALA A 170 -21.59 2.93 -16.96
N THR A 171 -21.21 2.51 -18.17
CA THR A 171 -20.85 1.11 -18.48
C THR A 171 -19.36 0.85 -18.24
N GLY A 172 -18.55 1.91 -18.24
CA GLY A 172 -17.17 1.88 -17.77
C GLY A 172 -17.16 1.70 -16.26
N SER A 173 -16.69 0.54 -15.81
CA SER A 173 -16.44 0.32 -14.39
C SER A 173 -15.60 1.46 -13.82
N LEU A 174 -15.99 1.94 -12.65
CA LEU A 174 -15.13 2.77 -11.79
C LEU A 174 -14.17 1.92 -10.96
N GLU A 175 -14.14 0.61 -11.21
CA GLU A 175 -12.89 -0.12 -11.10
C GLU A 175 -11.85 0.53 -12.01
N PRO A 176 -10.61 0.72 -11.53
CA PRO A 176 -9.53 1.18 -12.37
C PRO A 176 -9.51 0.30 -13.61
N ARG A 177 -9.61 0.93 -14.79
CA ARG A 177 -9.54 0.23 -16.08
C ARG A 177 -8.51 -0.87 -15.95
N ALA A 178 -8.95 -2.13 -16.08
CA ALA A 178 -8.03 -3.21 -16.37
C ALA A 178 -7.12 -2.68 -17.47
N ARG A 179 -5.79 -2.70 -17.23
CA ARG A 179 -4.82 -2.36 -18.27
C ARG A 179 -5.29 -3.11 -19.52
N ALA A 180 -5.51 -2.37 -20.61
CA ALA A 180 -5.82 -3.01 -21.87
C ALA A 180 -4.70 -4.03 -22.12
N SER A 181 -5.05 -5.31 -22.17
CA SER A 181 -4.12 -6.34 -22.58
C SER A 181 -3.65 -5.99 -23.99
N SER A 182 -2.34 -5.80 -24.15
CA SER A 182 -1.57 -6.51 -25.19
C SER A 182 -0.12 -6.01 -25.31
N ALA A 183 0.76 -6.70 -24.59
CA ALA A 183 1.86 -7.42 -25.23
C ALA A 183 1.69 -8.91 -24.85
N PRO A 184 2.28 -9.88 -25.58
CA PRO A 184 2.39 -11.23 -25.04
C PRO A 184 2.98 -11.16 -23.63
N GLU A 185 2.38 -11.86 -22.66
CA GLU A 185 2.98 -11.94 -21.33
C GLU A 185 4.33 -12.66 -21.46
N PRO A 186 5.38 -12.17 -20.78
CA PRO A 186 6.64 -12.88 -20.71
C PRO A 186 6.45 -14.30 -20.16
N GLU A 187 6.89 -15.31 -20.91
CA GLU A 187 6.78 -16.74 -20.50
C GLU A 187 8.00 -17.22 -19.70
N MET A 188 9.01 -16.36 -19.49
CA MET A 188 10.22 -16.75 -18.78
C MET A 188 9.98 -16.87 -17.27
N PRO A 189 10.74 -17.70 -16.55
CA PRO A 189 10.68 -17.72 -15.09
C PRO A 189 11.19 -16.41 -14.51
N ILE A 190 10.43 -15.85 -13.57
CA ILE A 190 10.83 -14.64 -12.84
C ILE A 190 10.92 -14.96 -11.35
N ASP A 191 12.09 -14.72 -10.78
CA ASP A 191 12.31 -14.83 -9.33
C ASP A 191 12.14 -13.46 -8.64
N LEU A 192 12.07 -13.49 -7.33
CA LEU A 192 12.01 -12.30 -6.49
C LEU A 192 13.13 -12.36 -5.44
N VAL A 193 13.81 -11.25 -5.20
CA VAL A 193 14.92 -11.16 -4.25
C VAL A 193 14.61 -10.04 -3.26
N TYR A 194 14.56 -10.38 -1.98
CA TYR A 194 14.51 -9.44 -0.87
C TYR A 194 15.88 -9.30 -0.21
N THR A 195 16.17 -8.11 0.31
CA THR A 195 17.19 -7.92 1.33
C THR A 195 16.53 -7.51 2.64
N TRP A 196 16.89 -8.17 3.74
CA TRP A 196 16.30 -7.89 5.04
C TRP A 196 17.23 -8.29 6.19
N VAL A 197 17.17 -7.55 7.28
CA VAL A 197 17.80 -7.92 8.56
C VAL A 197 16.89 -7.54 9.73
N ASP A 198 16.99 -8.29 10.82
CA ASP A 198 16.39 -7.92 12.10
C ASP A 198 17.46 -7.31 13.02
N GLY A 199 17.44 -5.98 13.19
CA GLY A 199 18.33 -5.29 14.11
C GLY A 199 18.03 -5.56 15.58
N SER A 200 16.96 -6.29 15.90
CA SER A 200 16.66 -6.74 17.26
C SER A 200 17.42 -8.00 17.69
N ASP A 201 17.92 -8.77 16.74
CA ASP A 201 18.64 -10.02 16.97
C ASP A 201 19.97 -9.79 17.71
N PRO A 202 20.17 -10.43 18.89
CA PRO A 202 21.37 -10.26 19.69
C PRO A 202 22.65 -10.77 19.00
N LEU A 203 22.60 -11.85 18.22
CA LEU A 203 23.76 -12.39 17.51
C LEU A 203 24.16 -11.45 16.36
N TRP A 204 23.18 -10.96 15.61
CA TRP A 204 23.42 -9.95 14.58
C TRP A 204 24.02 -8.67 15.16
N ARG A 205 23.48 -8.16 16.29
CA ARG A 205 24.04 -6.99 16.98
C ARG A 205 25.48 -7.22 17.44
N GLN A 206 25.82 -8.41 17.93
CA GLN A 206 27.20 -8.74 18.28
C GLN A 206 28.12 -8.65 17.06
N ARG A 207 27.70 -9.18 15.90
CA ARG A 207 28.44 -9.08 14.64
C ARG A 207 28.61 -7.63 14.18
N LEU A 208 27.55 -6.81 14.28
CA LEU A 208 27.58 -5.37 14.00
C LEU A 208 28.57 -4.63 14.90
N GLN A 209 28.48 -4.83 16.22
CA GLN A 209 29.38 -4.17 17.18
C GLN A 209 30.83 -4.58 16.97
N ALA A 210 31.10 -5.85 16.67
CA ALA A 210 32.44 -6.32 16.34
C ALA A 210 32.98 -5.71 15.04
N ALA A 211 32.12 -5.45 14.04
CA ALA A 211 32.52 -4.75 12.82
C ALA A 211 32.78 -3.25 13.06
N LEU A 212 31.95 -2.59 13.87
CA LEU A 212 32.15 -1.19 14.28
C LEU A 212 33.43 -1.02 15.11
N ALA A 213 33.74 -1.97 15.99
CA ALA A 213 34.96 -1.95 16.79
C ALA A 213 36.22 -2.09 15.90
N ARG A 214 36.19 -3.01 14.92
CA ARG A 214 37.28 -3.19 13.95
C ARG A 214 37.47 -1.97 13.07
N SER A 215 36.38 -1.37 12.55
CA SER A 215 36.48 -0.17 11.72
C SER A 215 37.08 1.03 12.46
N ARG A 216 36.95 1.08 13.79
CA ARG A 216 37.57 2.11 14.64
C ARG A 216 39.00 1.79 15.09
N GLY A 217 39.39 0.51 15.06
CA GLY A 217 40.63 0.02 15.66
C GLY A 217 41.74 -0.35 14.67
N GLU A 218 41.40 -0.77 13.45
CA GLU A 218 42.37 -1.34 12.50
C GLU A 218 42.90 -0.34 11.45
N ASP A 219 42.17 0.75 11.17
CA ASP A 219 42.59 1.80 10.24
C ASP A 219 42.36 3.20 10.83
N ALA A 220 43.32 3.74 11.58
CA ALA A 220 43.29 5.14 12.04
C ALA A 220 43.32 6.19 10.89
N ALA A 221 43.37 5.74 9.63
CA ALA A 221 43.35 6.55 8.41
C ALA A 221 42.09 6.36 7.55
N ALA A 222 41.24 5.35 7.82
CA ALA A 222 39.95 5.24 7.14
C ALA A 222 38.96 6.22 7.80
N PRO A 223 38.28 7.08 7.02
CA PRO A 223 37.29 7.99 7.59
C PRO A 223 36.19 7.17 8.29
N ASP A 224 35.74 7.67 9.45
CA ASP A 224 34.60 7.09 10.16
C ASP A 224 33.40 6.92 9.20
N PRO A 225 32.62 5.84 9.36
CA PRO A 225 31.40 5.68 8.58
C PRO A 225 30.53 6.93 8.68
N HIS A 226 29.95 7.37 7.56
CA HIS A 226 29.03 8.50 7.55
C HIS A 226 27.95 8.29 8.64
N ALA A 227 27.57 9.32 9.40
CA ALA A 227 26.68 9.18 10.56
C ALA A 227 25.38 8.42 10.23
N SER A 228 24.81 8.71 9.05
CA SER A 228 23.62 8.01 8.57
C SER A 228 23.87 6.54 8.24
N ALA A 229 25.09 6.09 7.93
CA ALA A 229 25.40 4.68 7.64
C ALA A 229 25.29 3.76 8.87
N THR A 230 25.36 4.33 10.08
CA THR A 230 25.22 3.60 11.35
C THR A 230 23.91 3.90 12.08
N ASP A 231 22.97 4.60 11.44
CA ASP A 231 21.70 4.95 12.05
C ASP A 231 20.89 3.67 12.40
N PRO A 232 20.46 3.49 13.67
CA PRO A 232 19.67 2.33 14.10
C PRO A 232 18.38 2.11 13.30
N SER A 233 17.77 3.18 12.76
CA SER A 233 16.56 3.08 11.92
C SER A 233 16.76 2.20 10.69
N ARG A 234 17.99 2.07 10.17
CA ARG A 234 18.31 1.22 9.01
C ARG A 234 18.19 -0.28 9.27
N TYR A 235 18.10 -0.67 10.54
CA TYR A 235 18.04 -2.07 10.96
C TYR A 235 16.75 -2.37 11.73
N LEU A 236 15.80 -1.45 11.71
CA LEU A 236 14.55 -1.59 12.44
C LEU A 236 13.63 -2.55 11.70
N ASN A 237 13.17 -3.59 12.40
CA ASN A 237 12.15 -4.51 11.90
C ASN A 237 10.77 -4.13 12.49
N THR A 238 9.79 -3.89 11.64
CA THR A 238 8.38 -3.63 12.00
C THR A 238 7.41 -4.55 11.24
N ASP A 239 7.86 -5.77 10.94
CA ASP A 239 7.14 -6.78 10.16
C ASP A 239 6.91 -6.36 8.69
N GLU A 240 7.60 -5.34 8.16
CA GLU A 240 7.47 -4.91 6.77
C GLU A 240 7.71 -6.06 5.80
N LEU A 241 8.77 -6.87 6.01
CA LEU A 241 9.05 -8.05 5.18
C LEU A 241 7.86 -9.02 5.16
N ARG A 242 7.23 -9.28 6.31
CA ARG A 242 6.08 -10.19 6.43
C ARG A 242 4.94 -9.72 5.54
N PHE A 243 4.57 -8.46 5.67
CA PHE A 243 3.47 -7.88 4.91
C PHE A 243 3.85 -7.66 3.45
N SER A 244 5.09 -7.32 3.14
CA SER A 244 5.59 -7.21 1.77
C SER A 244 5.45 -8.55 1.05
N LEU A 245 5.82 -9.66 1.69
CA LEU A 245 5.56 -11.00 1.16
C LEU A 245 4.06 -11.30 1.02
N ARG A 246 3.20 -10.93 1.97
CA ARG A 246 1.74 -11.05 1.77
C ARG A 246 1.27 -10.30 0.52
N SER A 247 1.87 -9.16 0.22
CA SER A 247 1.57 -8.39 -0.99
C SER A 247 1.99 -9.15 -2.26
N VAL A 248 3.15 -9.82 -2.25
CA VAL A 248 3.59 -10.72 -3.33
C VAL A 248 2.59 -11.86 -3.53
N HIS A 249 2.19 -12.54 -2.44
CA HIS A 249 1.22 -13.62 -2.54
C HIS A 249 -0.11 -13.16 -3.14
N ARG A 250 -0.57 -11.95 -2.77
CA ARG A 250 -1.85 -11.40 -3.20
C ARG A 250 -1.84 -10.85 -4.62
N TYR A 251 -0.73 -10.26 -5.05
CA TYR A 251 -0.69 -9.41 -6.23
C TYR A 251 0.36 -9.79 -7.28
N ALA A 252 1.31 -10.66 -6.94
CA ALA A 252 2.37 -11.13 -7.84
C ALA A 252 2.59 -12.65 -7.68
N ASN A 253 1.51 -13.41 -7.63
CA ASN A 253 1.52 -14.86 -7.37
C ASN A 253 2.11 -15.72 -8.50
N TRP A 254 2.53 -15.12 -9.60
CA TRP A 254 3.23 -15.74 -10.71
C TRP A 254 4.75 -15.87 -10.49
N VAL A 255 5.29 -15.23 -9.44
CA VAL A 255 6.72 -15.34 -9.07
C VAL A 255 7.08 -16.81 -8.84
N ARG A 256 8.17 -17.26 -9.46
CA ARG A 256 8.63 -18.65 -9.41
C ARG A 256 9.23 -19.01 -8.06
N ARG A 257 10.20 -18.22 -7.58
CA ARG A 257 10.89 -18.39 -6.29
C ARG A 257 11.20 -17.03 -5.67
N ILE A 258 11.18 -17.00 -4.35
CA ILE A 258 11.50 -15.85 -3.52
C ILE A 258 12.80 -16.17 -2.77
N HIS A 259 13.81 -15.33 -2.93
CA HIS A 259 15.09 -15.43 -2.23
C HIS A 259 15.17 -14.29 -1.21
N ILE A 260 15.33 -14.61 0.07
CA ILE A 260 15.46 -13.62 1.14
C ILE A 260 16.93 -13.60 1.55
N VAL A 261 17.65 -12.56 1.14
CA VAL A 261 19.06 -12.34 1.48
C VAL A 261 19.15 -11.68 2.84
N THR A 262 19.82 -12.34 3.78
CA THR A 262 19.91 -11.90 5.17
C THR A 262 21.22 -12.35 5.84
N ASP A 263 21.47 -11.90 7.06
CA ASP A 263 22.69 -12.19 7.81
C ASP A 263 22.46 -13.26 8.89
N ASP A 264 22.33 -14.54 8.49
CA ASP A 264 22.15 -15.68 9.40
C ASP A 264 20.88 -15.57 10.26
N GLN A 265 19.78 -15.13 9.64
CA GLN A 265 18.48 -14.91 10.27
C GLN A 265 17.37 -15.67 9.54
N VAL A 266 16.36 -16.08 10.29
CA VAL A 266 15.09 -16.61 9.75
C VAL A 266 13.96 -15.96 10.54
N PRO A 267 13.03 -15.23 9.89
CA PRO A 267 11.91 -14.63 10.60
C PRO A 267 11.08 -15.67 11.35
N GLU A 268 10.69 -15.38 12.59
CA GLU A 268 9.98 -16.34 13.44
C GLU A 268 8.61 -16.78 12.87
N TRP A 269 7.95 -15.88 12.14
CA TRP A 269 6.67 -16.14 11.48
C TRP A 269 6.79 -16.96 10.20
N LEU A 270 8.00 -17.10 9.62
CA LEU A 270 8.22 -17.76 8.35
C LEU A 270 8.35 -19.29 8.53
N ASP A 271 7.65 -20.06 7.71
CA ASP A 271 7.89 -21.49 7.54
C ASP A 271 9.04 -21.70 6.54
N PRO A 272 10.24 -22.13 6.98
CA PRO A 272 11.36 -22.36 6.09
C PRO A 272 11.20 -23.62 5.22
N ALA A 273 10.15 -24.43 5.43
CA ALA A 273 9.89 -25.63 4.64
C ALA A 273 9.16 -25.35 3.31
N ASP A 274 8.64 -24.14 3.10
CA ASP A 274 7.99 -23.75 1.85
C ASP A 274 9.02 -23.66 0.70
N ASP A 275 8.83 -24.50 -0.33
CA ASP A 275 9.78 -24.65 -1.44
C ASP A 275 9.87 -23.43 -2.36
N ARG A 276 8.93 -22.48 -2.23
CA ARG A 276 8.95 -21.20 -2.94
C ARG A 276 9.91 -20.21 -2.31
N ILE A 277 10.28 -20.38 -1.04
CA ILE A 277 11.15 -19.44 -0.31
C ILE A 277 12.51 -20.06 -0.02
N ARG A 278 13.57 -19.32 -0.38
CA ARG A 278 14.94 -19.65 -0.03
C ARG A 278 15.53 -18.54 0.84
N ILE A 279 15.96 -18.88 2.05
CA ILE A 279 16.82 -18.02 2.83
C ILE A 279 18.25 -18.11 2.27
N VAL A 280 18.85 -16.96 1.96
CA VAL A 280 20.20 -16.85 1.41
C VAL A 280 21.04 -16.06 2.40
N ASP A 281 22.08 -16.68 2.93
CA ASP A 281 22.95 -16.05 3.91
C ASP A 281 23.98 -15.12 3.24
N HIS A 282 24.30 -14.00 3.87
CA HIS A 282 25.39 -13.11 3.43
C HIS A 282 26.72 -13.85 3.19
N ARG A 283 27.05 -14.88 3.98
CA ARG A 283 28.24 -15.73 3.79
C ARG A 283 28.25 -16.46 2.45
N GLU A 284 27.09 -16.87 1.94
CA GLU A 284 26.97 -17.55 0.63
C GLU A 284 27.37 -16.62 -0.52
N LEU A 285 27.07 -15.32 -0.41
CA LEU A 285 27.29 -14.34 -1.48
C LEU A 285 28.56 -13.50 -1.31
N LEU A 286 28.90 -13.16 -0.05
CA LEU A 286 29.87 -12.13 0.34
C LEU A 286 31.03 -12.69 1.19
N GLY A 287 30.95 -13.95 1.61
CA GLY A 287 31.95 -14.59 2.48
C GLY A 287 31.90 -14.15 3.95
N GLY A 288 30.93 -13.32 4.34
CA GLY A 288 30.74 -12.87 5.71
C GLY A 288 29.70 -11.77 5.81
N SER A 289 29.37 -11.37 7.04
CA SER A 289 28.39 -10.32 7.31
C SER A 289 28.79 -8.97 6.71
N ARG A 290 27.78 -8.26 6.18
CA ARG A 290 27.87 -6.87 5.73
C ARG A 290 26.70 -6.09 6.32
N PHE A 291 26.97 -4.83 6.65
CA PHE A 291 25.99 -3.87 7.17
C PHE A 291 25.82 -2.70 6.18
N ASN A 292 26.11 -2.98 4.91
CA ASN A 292 26.08 -2.04 3.80
C ASN A 292 25.17 -2.62 2.71
N SER A 293 24.03 -1.97 2.47
CA SER A 293 23.11 -2.37 1.39
C SER A 293 23.76 -2.32 0.02
N HIS A 294 24.64 -1.36 -0.28
CA HIS A 294 25.35 -1.36 -1.56
C HIS A 294 26.25 -2.59 -1.72
N ALA A 295 26.89 -3.04 -0.62
CA ALA A 295 27.70 -4.24 -0.62
C ALA A 295 26.84 -5.50 -0.87
N ILE A 296 25.69 -5.60 -0.21
CA ILE A 296 24.74 -6.72 -0.37
C ILE A 296 24.17 -6.73 -1.81
N GLU A 297 23.70 -5.58 -2.28
CA GLU A 297 23.19 -5.38 -3.65
C GLU A 297 24.22 -5.76 -4.72
N SER A 298 25.52 -5.57 -4.44
CA SER A 298 26.61 -5.88 -5.38
C SER A 298 26.78 -7.39 -5.66
N ALA A 299 26.06 -8.25 -4.95
CA ALA A 299 26.21 -9.70 -5.00
C ALA A 299 24.92 -10.47 -5.29
N LEU A 300 23.76 -9.81 -5.47
CA LEU A 300 22.47 -10.49 -5.62
C LEU A 300 22.42 -11.42 -6.85
N HIS A 301 23.08 -11.05 -7.96
CA HIS A 301 23.14 -11.90 -9.16
C HIS A 301 23.93 -13.20 -8.97
N ARG A 302 24.62 -13.36 -7.83
CA ARG A 302 25.40 -14.55 -7.47
C ARG A 302 24.59 -15.61 -6.74
N ILE A 303 23.31 -15.34 -6.42
CA ILE A 303 22.42 -16.30 -5.77
C ILE A 303 22.32 -17.59 -6.61
N PRO A 304 22.69 -18.77 -6.05
CA PRO A 304 22.63 -20.02 -6.79
C PRO A 304 21.20 -20.37 -7.22
N GLY A 305 21.02 -20.63 -8.51
CA GLY A 305 19.71 -20.98 -9.09
C GLY A 305 18.79 -19.78 -9.37
N LEU A 306 19.25 -18.55 -9.16
CA LEU A 306 18.51 -17.34 -9.54
C LEU A 306 18.21 -17.32 -11.04
N ALA A 307 16.96 -17.01 -11.39
CA ALA A 307 16.54 -16.78 -12.77
C ALA A 307 17.35 -15.68 -13.47
N GLU A 308 17.36 -15.69 -14.81
CA GLU A 308 17.93 -14.57 -15.58
C GLU A 308 17.15 -13.28 -15.33
N HIS A 309 15.81 -13.39 -15.25
CA HIS A 309 14.89 -12.30 -14.95
C HIS A 309 14.46 -12.40 -13.49
N TYR A 310 14.64 -11.33 -12.74
CA TYR A 310 14.18 -11.30 -11.36
C TYR A 310 13.80 -9.89 -10.92
N LEU A 311 12.98 -9.79 -9.89
CA LEU A 311 12.64 -8.53 -9.24
C LEU A 311 13.45 -8.40 -7.96
N TYR A 312 14.11 -7.27 -7.75
CA TYR A 312 14.72 -6.92 -6.48
C TYR A 312 13.86 -5.90 -5.73
N LEU A 313 13.60 -6.17 -4.45
CA LEU A 313 12.86 -5.32 -3.54
C LEU A 313 13.60 -5.23 -2.20
N ASN A 314 13.53 -4.07 -1.55
CA ASN A 314 13.71 -4.00 -0.11
C ASN A 314 12.43 -4.47 0.60
N ASP A 315 12.53 -4.78 1.89
CA ASP A 315 11.42 -5.20 2.74
C ASP A 315 10.32 -4.15 2.90
N ASP A 316 10.65 -2.88 2.69
CA ASP A 316 9.73 -1.73 2.74
C ASP A 316 8.98 -1.44 1.42
N VAL A 317 9.16 -2.26 0.38
CA VAL A 317 8.47 -2.13 -0.92
C VAL A 317 7.33 -3.14 -1.02
N PHE A 318 6.14 -2.69 -1.43
CA PHE A 318 4.93 -3.49 -1.48
C PHE A 318 4.22 -3.40 -2.84
N PHE A 319 3.51 -4.46 -3.21
CA PHE A 319 2.53 -4.44 -4.28
C PHE A 319 1.17 -3.97 -3.73
N GLY A 320 0.55 -2.98 -4.37
CA GLY A 320 -0.75 -2.43 -3.97
C GLY A 320 -1.92 -2.94 -4.82
N ARG A 321 -1.63 -3.49 -6.00
CA ARG A 321 -2.61 -3.97 -6.98
C ARG A 321 -2.04 -5.16 -7.73
N MET A 322 -2.92 -5.93 -8.39
CA MET A 322 -2.53 -7.06 -9.23
C MET A 322 -1.48 -6.60 -10.24
N ALA A 323 -0.32 -7.23 -10.19
CA ALA A 323 0.81 -6.99 -11.06
C ALA A 323 0.97 -8.18 -12.00
N TYR A 324 1.45 -7.91 -13.21
CA TYR A 324 1.68 -8.90 -14.25
C TYR A 324 3.15 -8.91 -14.64
N PRO A 325 3.71 -10.04 -15.12
CA PRO A 325 5.07 -10.08 -15.65
C PRO A 325 5.35 -8.95 -16.66
N GLY A 326 4.37 -8.65 -17.53
CA GLY A 326 4.41 -7.56 -18.52
C GLY A 326 4.67 -6.16 -17.96
N ASP A 327 4.40 -5.95 -16.67
CA ASP A 327 4.63 -4.67 -15.97
C ASP A 327 6.12 -4.43 -15.67
N PHE A 328 6.92 -5.50 -15.68
CA PHE A 328 8.33 -5.49 -15.32
C PHE A 328 9.26 -5.90 -16.46
N PHE A 329 8.76 -6.74 -17.37
CA PHE A 329 9.50 -7.22 -18.54
C PHE A 329 8.61 -7.14 -19.78
N ALA A 330 9.18 -6.74 -20.91
CA ALA A 330 8.50 -6.89 -22.20
C ALA A 330 8.52 -8.36 -22.65
N ALA A 331 7.72 -8.69 -23.68
CA ALA A 331 7.55 -10.06 -24.17
C ALA A 331 8.86 -10.74 -24.61
N ASP A 332 9.84 -9.97 -25.07
CA ASP A 332 11.18 -10.42 -25.47
C ASP A 332 12.19 -10.46 -24.30
N GLY A 333 11.74 -10.15 -23.09
CA GLY A 333 12.56 -10.14 -21.87
C GLY A 333 13.36 -8.88 -21.63
N VAL A 334 13.10 -7.80 -22.38
CA VAL A 334 13.64 -6.46 -22.07
C VAL A 334 13.07 -5.96 -20.74
N ALA A 335 13.95 -5.56 -19.82
CA ALA A 335 13.55 -5.10 -18.49
C ALA A 335 12.90 -3.70 -18.56
N ARG A 336 11.92 -3.43 -17.71
CA ARG A 336 11.38 -2.09 -17.50
C ARG A 336 12.00 -1.49 -16.26
N PHE A 337 12.44 -0.24 -16.33
CA PHE A 337 12.96 0.48 -15.17
C PHE A 337 12.28 1.82 -14.98
N PHE A 338 12.46 2.41 -13.80
CA PHE A 338 11.64 3.52 -13.32
C PHE A 338 12.52 4.72 -12.91
N PRO A 339 12.92 5.59 -13.85
CA PRO A 339 13.64 6.82 -13.52
C PRO A 339 12.86 7.70 -12.54
N SER A 340 13.58 8.33 -11.63
CA SER A 340 13.07 9.35 -10.71
C SER A 340 13.21 10.74 -11.31
N ASP A 341 12.42 11.69 -10.79
CA ASP A 341 12.59 13.12 -11.07
C ASP A 341 13.67 13.74 -10.15
N LEU A 342 14.19 12.97 -9.19
CA LEU A 342 15.26 13.41 -8.30
C LEU A 342 16.61 13.42 -9.02
N PRO A 343 17.33 14.55 -9.02
CA PRO A 343 18.60 14.68 -9.70
C PRO A 343 19.72 13.91 -8.97
N ILE A 344 20.75 13.58 -9.73
CA ILE A 344 22.09 13.30 -9.22
C ILE A 344 22.83 14.64 -9.19
N ASP A 345 23.40 14.99 -8.04
CA ASP A 345 24.07 16.27 -7.87
C ASP A 345 25.24 16.41 -8.86
N PRO A 346 25.44 17.62 -9.42
CA PRO A 346 26.53 17.86 -10.36
C PRO A 346 27.90 17.75 -9.67
N GLY A 347 28.94 17.55 -10.48
CA GLY A 347 30.32 17.50 -9.99
C GLY A 347 30.76 16.13 -9.47
N PRO A 348 32.04 16.02 -9.02
CA PRO A 348 32.59 14.78 -8.50
C PRO A 348 31.96 14.38 -7.16
N VAL A 349 32.25 13.15 -6.72
CA VAL A 349 31.92 12.71 -5.35
C VAL A 349 32.64 13.59 -4.34
N SER A 350 31.92 14.00 -3.30
CA SER A 350 32.39 14.75 -2.15
C SER A 350 32.22 13.90 -0.88
N THR A 351 33.05 14.15 0.14
CA THR A 351 32.87 13.56 1.47
C THR A 351 31.61 14.06 2.19
N GLU A 352 31.04 15.17 1.71
CA GLU A 352 29.77 15.72 2.21
C GLU A 352 28.54 15.06 1.56
N ASP A 353 28.74 14.24 0.52
CA ASP A 353 27.63 13.53 -0.12
C ASP A 353 27.04 12.50 0.83
N LEU A 354 25.70 12.47 0.92
CA LEU A 354 25.02 11.31 1.48
C LEU A 354 25.46 10.04 0.73
N PRO A 355 25.63 8.89 1.40
CA PRO A 355 26.18 7.72 0.75
C PRO A 355 25.43 7.26 -0.51
N ILE A 356 24.11 7.44 -0.54
CA ILE A 356 23.29 7.17 -1.73
C ILE A 356 23.63 8.10 -2.91
N MET A 357 23.95 9.36 -2.63
CA MET A 357 24.35 10.33 -3.65
C MET A 357 25.75 10.02 -4.18
N ALA A 358 26.71 9.72 -3.29
CA ALA A 358 28.04 9.29 -3.70
C ALA A 358 27.98 8.05 -4.60
N ALA A 359 27.19 7.05 -4.22
CA ALA A 359 26.99 5.83 -5.00
C ALA A 359 26.35 6.09 -6.37
N ALA A 360 25.40 7.04 -6.45
CA ALA A 360 24.79 7.45 -7.72
C ALA A 360 25.78 8.19 -8.64
N LYS A 361 26.59 9.10 -8.09
CA LYS A 361 27.65 9.80 -8.83
C LYS A 361 28.71 8.84 -9.35
N ASN A 362 29.16 7.87 -8.55
CA ASN A 362 30.09 6.84 -8.99
C ASN A 362 29.52 6.01 -10.15
N GLY A 363 28.23 5.63 -10.07
CA GLY A 363 27.52 4.95 -11.15
C GLY A 363 27.40 5.79 -12.42
N ARG A 364 27.03 7.07 -12.30
CA ARG A 364 27.01 8.03 -13.42
C ARG A 364 28.36 8.10 -14.12
N ASP A 365 29.45 8.19 -13.35
CA ASP A 365 30.79 8.32 -13.92
C ASP A 365 31.23 7.04 -14.67
N ILE A 366 30.78 5.86 -14.23
CA ILE A 366 30.93 4.60 -14.99
C ILE A 366 30.17 4.69 -16.32
N MET A 367 28.91 5.14 -16.30
CA MET A 367 28.09 5.27 -17.50
C MET A 367 28.68 6.27 -18.51
N ALA A 368 29.17 7.41 -18.04
CA ALA A 368 29.82 8.42 -18.85
C ALA A 368 31.09 7.87 -19.52
N ARG A 369 31.97 7.19 -18.75
CA ARG A 369 33.20 6.61 -19.30
C ARG A 369 32.94 5.48 -20.29
N ARG A 370 31.96 4.61 -20.03
CA ARG A 370 31.72 3.39 -20.82
C ARG A 370 30.88 3.62 -22.06
N PHE A 371 29.88 4.50 -21.98
CA PHE A 371 28.87 4.69 -23.02
C PHE A 371 28.75 6.15 -23.50
N GLY A 372 29.47 7.10 -22.90
CA GLY A 372 29.26 8.52 -23.17
C GLY A 372 27.89 9.03 -22.72
N MET A 373 27.21 8.30 -21.81
CA MET A 373 25.86 8.62 -21.37
C MET A 373 25.89 9.51 -20.13
N ASP A 374 25.23 10.66 -20.21
CA ASP A 374 25.08 11.60 -19.10
C ASP A 374 23.83 11.26 -18.27
N VAL A 375 24.03 10.45 -17.22
CA VAL A 375 22.96 10.06 -16.30
C VAL A 375 22.75 11.14 -15.25
N ARG A 376 21.59 11.81 -15.29
CA ARG A 376 21.29 12.97 -14.44
C ARG A 376 20.28 12.71 -13.34
N THR A 377 19.63 11.55 -13.34
CA THR A 377 18.56 11.25 -12.38
C THR A 377 18.78 9.91 -11.70
N LYS A 378 18.24 9.81 -10.48
CA LYS A 378 18.20 8.57 -9.71
C LYS A 378 17.14 7.63 -10.25
N ILE A 379 17.10 6.41 -9.73
CA ILE A 379 15.98 5.46 -9.92
C ILE A 379 15.00 5.59 -8.75
N ARG A 380 13.71 5.41 -9.00
CA ARG A 380 12.68 5.41 -7.94
C ARG A 380 12.92 4.23 -7.00
N HIS A 381 12.67 4.45 -5.71
CA HIS A 381 12.78 3.38 -4.72
C HIS A 381 11.53 2.49 -4.76
N THR A 382 11.52 1.55 -5.67
CA THR A 382 10.37 0.67 -5.95
C THR A 382 10.88 -0.72 -6.35
N VAL A 383 10.01 -1.56 -6.91
CA VAL A 383 10.40 -2.84 -7.49
C VAL A 383 11.44 -2.59 -8.58
N HIS A 384 12.56 -3.30 -8.53
CA HIS A 384 13.63 -3.20 -9.52
C HIS A 384 13.65 -4.46 -10.39
N PRO A 385 13.14 -4.43 -11.62
CA PRO A 385 13.35 -5.51 -12.58
C PRO A 385 14.82 -5.60 -12.95
N GLN A 386 15.38 -6.80 -12.89
CA GLN A 386 16.80 -7.05 -13.07
C GLN A 386 17.03 -8.15 -14.10
N LEU A 387 18.16 -8.02 -14.79
CA LEU A 387 18.76 -9.04 -15.64
C LEU A 387 20.05 -9.49 -14.99
N ARG A 388 20.11 -10.75 -14.59
CA ARG A 388 21.26 -11.35 -13.90
C ARG A 388 22.53 -11.22 -14.74
N SER A 389 22.43 -11.40 -16.06
CA SER A 389 23.57 -11.30 -16.98
C SER A 389 24.18 -9.90 -17.04
N VAL A 390 23.36 -8.84 -16.91
CA VAL A 390 23.81 -7.44 -16.89
C VAL A 390 24.62 -7.15 -15.63
N LEU A 391 24.15 -7.55 -14.45
CA LEU A 391 24.92 -7.38 -13.22
C LEU A 391 26.24 -8.15 -13.25
N ALA A 392 26.21 -9.38 -13.77
CA ALA A 392 27.43 -10.17 -13.96
C ALA A 392 28.40 -9.50 -14.94
N GLN A 393 27.89 -8.82 -15.98
CA GLN A 393 28.71 -8.04 -16.90
C GLN A 393 29.31 -6.81 -16.23
N ILE A 394 28.53 -6.04 -15.46
CA ILE A 394 29.03 -4.87 -14.73
C ILE A 394 30.15 -5.29 -13.77
N GLU A 395 29.99 -6.41 -13.05
CA GLU A 395 31.03 -6.98 -12.20
C GLU A 395 32.32 -7.31 -12.97
N ARG A 396 32.22 -7.93 -14.15
CA ARG A 396 33.40 -8.26 -14.95
C ARG A 396 34.10 -7.02 -15.50
N GLU A 397 33.35 -6.03 -15.95
CA GLU A 397 33.91 -4.82 -16.58
C GLU A 397 34.37 -3.76 -15.58
N ASN A 398 33.84 -3.78 -14.36
CA ASN A 398 34.11 -2.78 -13.31
C ASN A 398 34.52 -3.47 -12.00
N SER A 399 35.35 -4.52 -12.11
CA SER A 399 35.72 -5.41 -11.02
C SER A 399 36.19 -4.64 -9.78
N ASP A 400 37.02 -3.63 -9.97
CA ASP A 400 37.60 -2.89 -8.85
C ASP A 400 36.53 -2.10 -8.09
N ALA A 401 35.59 -1.47 -8.81
CA ALA A 401 34.50 -0.72 -8.17
C ALA A 401 33.52 -1.65 -7.45
N VAL A 402 33.18 -2.79 -8.07
CA VAL A 402 32.30 -3.79 -7.48
C VAL A 402 32.96 -4.46 -6.26
N GLN A 403 34.23 -4.84 -6.33
CA GLN A 403 34.95 -5.45 -5.22
C GLN A 403 35.13 -4.49 -4.04
N ARG A 404 35.49 -3.22 -4.30
CA ARG A 404 35.54 -2.20 -3.24
C ARG A 404 34.20 -2.06 -2.52
N THR A 405 33.12 -1.92 -3.28
CA THR A 405 31.75 -1.81 -2.72
C THR A 405 31.39 -3.07 -1.93
N ARG A 406 31.66 -4.26 -2.48
CA ARG A 406 31.35 -5.55 -1.84
C ARG A 406 32.13 -5.79 -0.55
N ALA A 407 33.38 -5.34 -0.50
CA ALA A 407 34.24 -5.48 0.67
C ALA A 407 33.86 -4.52 1.81
N ALA A 408 33.18 -3.40 1.50
CA ALA A 408 32.82 -2.39 2.47
C ALA A 408 31.79 -2.91 3.49
N HIS A 409 32.18 -2.94 4.77
CA HIS A 409 31.28 -3.34 5.86
C HIS A 409 30.15 -2.32 6.11
N PHE A 410 30.45 -1.04 5.92
CA PHE A 410 29.52 0.09 6.04
C PHE A 410 29.53 0.90 4.75
N ARG A 411 28.47 1.69 4.53
CA ARG A 411 28.37 2.54 3.35
C ARG A 411 29.54 3.51 3.28
N SER A 412 30.17 3.60 2.10
CA SER A 412 31.34 4.43 1.86
C SER A 412 31.14 5.37 0.66
N PRO A 413 31.87 6.50 0.58
CA PRO A 413 31.86 7.36 -0.60
C PRO A 413 32.35 6.67 -1.88
N GLY A 414 33.06 5.54 -1.76
CA GLY A 414 33.57 4.75 -2.89
C GLY A 414 32.59 3.70 -3.40
N ASP A 415 31.42 3.55 -2.78
CA ASP A 415 30.41 2.56 -3.15
C ASP A 415 29.79 2.85 -4.51
N ILE A 416 29.23 1.83 -5.14
CA ILE A 416 28.29 1.96 -6.25
C ILE A 416 26.95 1.33 -5.88
N SER A 417 25.85 1.97 -6.28
CA SER A 417 24.52 1.37 -6.16
C SER A 417 24.28 0.47 -7.36
N LEU A 418 24.67 -0.81 -7.22
CA LEU A 418 24.73 -1.73 -8.35
C LEU A 418 23.33 -2.14 -8.84
N ALA A 419 22.52 -2.74 -7.97
CA ALA A 419 21.19 -3.25 -8.29
C ALA A 419 20.13 -2.14 -8.36
N SER A 420 20.15 -1.20 -7.41
CA SER A 420 19.14 -0.14 -7.32
C SER A 420 19.34 1.01 -8.32
N SER A 421 20.50 1.12 -8.99
CA SER A 421 20.78 2.25 -9.90
C SER A 421 21.57 1.88 -11.16
N LEU A 422 22.83 1.44 -11.02
CA LEU A 422 23.75 1.27 -12.16
C LEU A 422 23.26 0.24 -13.16
N HIS A 423 22.69 -0.88 -12.71
CA HIS A 423 22.10 -1.91 -13.56
C HIS A 423 21.12 -1.33 -14.59
N HIS A 424 20.19 -0.49 -14.14
CA HIS A 424 19.09 0.00 -14.97
C HIS A 424 19.60 0.81 -16.16
N TRP A 425 20.52 1.74 -15.89
CA TRP A 425 21.13 2.59 -16.91
C TRP A 425 22.08 1.80 -17.82
N TYR A 426 22.82 0.84 -17.26
CA TYR A 426 23.72 -0.01 -18.03
C TYR A 426 22.95 -0.90 -19.01
N ALA A 427 21.86 -1.54 -18.56
CA ALA A 427 20.97 -2.30 -19.42
C ALA A 427 20.33 -1.40 -20.51
N PHE A 428 19.95 -0.17 -20.15
CA PHE A 428 19.36 0.78 -21.10
C PHE A 428 20.34 1.16 -22.21
N ALA A 429 21.60 1.45 -21.85
CA ALA A 429 22.65 1.77 -22.82
C ALA A 429 22.95 0.61 -23.79
N GLN A 430 22.60 -0.63 -23.43
CA GLN A 430 22.74 -1.82 -24.26
C GLN A 430 21.47 -2.19 -25.03
N GLY A 431 20.35 -1.47 -24.84
CA GLY A 431 19.05 -1.81 -25.41
C GLY A 431 18.36 -3.01 -24.73
N LEU A 432 18.77 -3.36 -23.51
CA LEU A 432 18.22 -4.48 -22.72
C LEU A 432 17.22 -4.03 -21.66
N SER A 433 17.05 -2.72 -21.47
CA SER A 433 15.97 -2.17 -20.66
C SER A 433 15.34 -0.94 -21.29
N VAL A 434 14.12 -0.60 -20.87
CA VAL A 434 13.38 0.59 -21.32
C VAL A 434 12.80 1.37 -20.13
N PRO A 435 12.87 2.71 -20.14
CA PRO A 435 12.30 3.52 -19.08
C PRO A 435 10.78 3.51 -19.17
N THR A 436 10.12 3.42 -18.02
CA THR A 436 8.67 3.46 -17.88
C THR A 436 8.28 4.26 -16.64
N GLN A 437 6.99 4.58 -16.50
CA GLN A 437 6.46 5.24 -15.33
C GLN A 437 5.50 4.30 -14.59
N PRO A 438 5.85 3.87 -13.37
CA PRO A 438 4.95 3.07 -12.57
C PRO A 438 3.96 4.00 -11.86
N ASN A 439 2.76 3.49 -11.60
CA ASN A 439 1.83 4.16 -10.70
C ASN A 439 2.26 3.85 -9.25
N TYR A 440 3.09 4.74 -8.69
CA TYR A 440 3.88 4.47 -7.49
C TYR A 440 3.69 5.54 -6.41
N LEU A 441 3.80 5.14 -5.14
CA LEU A 441 3.85 6.06 -4.00
C LEU A 441 5.06 5.79 -3.11
N TYR A 442 5.80 6.85 -2.76
CA TYR A 442 6.78 6.84 -1.68
C TYR A 442 6.20 7.55 -0.45
N VAL A 443 6.29 6.93 0.71
CA VAL A 443 5.92 7.51 2.00
C VAL A 443 7.15 7.46 2.90
N ASP A 444 7.68 8.63 3.24
CA ASP A 444 8.61 8.77 4.35
C ASP A 444 7.82 8.73 5.67
N LEU A 445 8.06 7.71 6.48
CA LEU A 445 7.41 7.50 7.77
C LEU A 445 7.85 8.53 8.82
N GLY A 446 8.98 9.20 8.61
CA GLY A 446 9.42 10.34 9.42
C GLY A 446 8.61 11.62 9.18
N ALA A 447 7.88 11.71 8.06
CA ALA A 447 7.17 12.92 7.68
C ALA A 447 5.96 13.21 8.60
N PRO A 448 5.68 14.49 8.94
CA PRO A 448 4.55 14.85 9.79
C PRO A 448 3.18 14.41 9.26
N ASP A 449 3.05 14.22 7.95
CA ASP A 449 1.84 13.80 7.24
C ASP A 449 1.80 12.29 6.95
N ALA A 450 2.77 11.49 7.42
CA ALA A 450 2.87 10.05 7.15
C ALA A 450 1.57 9.28 7.43
N GLY A 451 0.95 9.50 8.60
CA GLY A 451 -0.32 8.85 8.95
C GLY A 451 -1.47 9.18 7.98
N GLN A 452 -1.55 10.42 7.48
CA GLN A 452 -2.55 10.81 6.47
C GLN A 452 -2.29 10.13 5.12
N ARG A 453 -1.01 9.95 4.77
CA ARG A 453 -0.62 9.23 3.55
C ARG A 453 -0.94 7.74 3.65
N LEU A 454 -0.73 7.12 4.81
CA LEU A 454 -1.13 5.73 5.07
C LEU A 454 -2.65 5.56 4.96
N ASP A 455 -3.44 6.44 5.60
CA ASP A 455 -4.90 6.44 5.49
C ASP A 455 -5.38 6.61 4.04
N ALA A 456 -4.73 7.49 3.27
CA ALA A 456 -5.04 7.71 1.86
C ALA A 456 -4.64 6.52 0.99
N LEU A 457 -3.49 5.90 1.24
CA LEU A 457 -3.04 4.69 0.56
C LEU A 457 -4.02 3.53 0.79
N GLU A 458 -4.47 3.36 2.03
CA GLU A 458 -5.47 2.36 2.41
C GLU A 458 -6.83 2.62 1.76
N SER A 459 -7.28 3.87 1.75
CA SER A 459 -8.59 4.25 1.24
C SER A 459 -8.68 4.23 -0.28
N LEU A 460 -7.61 4.66 -0.97
CA LEU A 460 -7.61 4.84 -2.42
C LEU A 460 -7.21 3.56 -3.17
N ARG A 461 -6.34 2.72 -2.59
CA ARG A 461 -5.78 1.50 -3.20
C ARG A 461 -5.41 1.65 -4.69
N ARG A 462 -4.91 2.84 -5.04
CA ARG A 462 -4.76 3.25 -6.43
C ARG A 462 -3.36 3.05 -6.98
N PHE A 463 -2.37 2.76 -6.15
CA PHE A 463 -0.97 2.63 -6.57
C PHE A 463 -0.63 1.16 -6.84
N ASP A 464 0.07 0.90 -7.94
CA ASP A 464 0.53 -0.44 -8.34
C ASP A 464 1.56 -0.96 -7.33
N THR A 465 2.49 -0.09 -6.93
CA THR A 465 3.50 -0.36 -5.90
C THR A 465 3.63 0.84 -4.96
N PHE A 466 4.08 0.59 -3.73
CA PHE A 466 4.39 1.66 -2.79
C PHE A 466 5.56 1.28 -1.90
N CYS A 467 6.26 2.29 -1.36
CA CYS A 467 7.39 2.13 -0.46
C CYS A 467 7.12 2.92 0.82
N LEU A 468 7.34 2.27 1.97
CA LEU A 468 7.13 2.81 3.31
C LEU A 468 8.47 2.90 4.03
N ASN A 469 9.29 3.88 3.67
CA ASN A 469 10.67 3.98 4.15
C ASN A 469 10.77 4.92 5.36
N GLN A 470 11.84 4.75 6.15
CA GLN A 470 12.22 5.65 7.24
C GLN A 470 13.60 6.22 6.93
N GLU A 471 13.67 7.48 6.46
CA GLU A 471 14.93 8.04 5.94
C GLU A 471 15.95 8.32 7.05
N GLU A 472 15.56 8.98 8.15
CA GLU A 472 16.41 9.30 9.31
C GLU A 472 15.58 9.48 10.60
N GLY A 473 16.18 9.12 11.75
CA GLY A 473 15.55 9.28 13.07
C GLY A 473 14.55 8.17 13.42
N ALA A 474 14.24 8.02 14.72
CA ALA A 474 13.29 7.00 15.17
C ALA A 474 11.85 7.44 14.88
N ALA A 475 11.10 6.61 14.15
CA ALA A 475 9.65 6.78 14.02
C ALA A 475 9.02 6.89 15.41
N SER A 476 8.08 7.83 15.56
CA SER A 476 7.35 7.97 16.80
C SER A 476 6.55 6.69 17.12
N GLU A 477 6.31 6.41 18.40
CA GLU A 477 5.46 5.28 18.80
C GLU A 477 4.05 5.36 18.18
N ARG A 478 3.59 6.58 17.87
CA ARG A 478 2.36 6.79 17.11
C ARG A 478 2.51 6.30 15.66
N THR A 479 3.57 6.73 14.96
CA THR A 479 3.86 6.31 13.58
C THR A 479 3.98 4.79 13.47
N ARG A 480 4.68 4.13 14.41
CA ARG A 480 4.79 2.67 14.43
C ARG A 480 3.44 1.98 14.55
N ARG A 481 2.57 2.46 15.46
CA ARG A 481 1.21 1.92 15.61
C ARG A 481 0.33 2.18 14.39
N ASP A 482 0.45 3.36 13.78
CA ASP A 482 -0.28 3.71 12.56
C ASP A 482 0.17 2.82 11.39
N LEU A 483 1.48 2.57 11.24
CA LEU A 483 2.05 1.63 10.26
C LEU A 483 1.55 0.21 10.49
N GLN A 484 1.66 -0.32 11.71
CA GLN A 484 1.20 -1.67 12.04
C GLN A 484 -0.29 -1.83 11.72
N SER A 485 -1.11 -0.86 12.15
CA SER A 485 -2.56 -0.87 11.89
C SER A 485 -2.85 -0.82 10.39
N PHE A 486 -2.10 0.00 9.64
CA PHE A 486 -2.21 0.06 8.18
C PHE A 486 -1.87 -1.30 7.56
N LEU A 487 -0.74 -1.92 7.91
CA LEU A 487 -0.29 -3.19 7.33
C LEU A 487 -1.30 -4.32 7.60
N GLU A 488 -1.80 -4.42 8.84
CA GLU A 488 -2.82 -5.39 9.25
C GLU A 488 -4.14 -5.22 8.47
N ARG A 489 -4.58 -3.98 8.24
CA ARG A 489 -5.81 -3.71 7.45
C ARG A 489 -5.57 -3.86 5.94
N TYR A 490 -4.41 -3.43 5.45
CA TYR A 490 -4.11 -3.42 4.02
C TYR A 490 -3.91 -4.85 3.49
N LEU A 491 -3.24 -5.69 4.28
CA LEU A 491 -2.74 -7.04 3.95
C LEU A 491 -3.10 -8.05 5.07
N ALA A 492 -4.39 -8.12 5.39
CA ALA A 492 -4.91 -8.95 6.49
C ALA A 492 -4.70 -10.46 6.29
N ALA A 493 -4.82 -10.94 5.05
CA ALA A 493 -4.73 -12.38 4.75
C ALA A 493 -3.28 -12.87 4.86
N PRO A 494 -3.00 -13.91 5.67
CA PRO A 494 -1.67 -14.51 5.75
C PRO A 494 -1.29 -15.18 4.42
N ALA A 495 -0.01 -15.15 4.10
CA ALA A 495 0.54 -15.91 2.99
C ALA A 495 0.78 -17.38 3.41
N PRO A 496 0.83 -18.35 2.48
CA PRO A 496 0.88 -19.76 2.84
C PRO A 496 2.22 -20.20 3.44
N TRP A 497 3.27 -19.39 3.31
CA TRP A 497 4.57 -19.58 3.95
C TRP A 497 4.65 -19.00 5.36
N GLU A 498 3.56 -18.47 5.90
CA GLU A 498 3.50 -18.11 7.32
C GLU A 498 3.17 -19.35 8.16
N ARG A 499 3.85 -19.51 9.30
CA ARG A 499 3.55 -20.58 10.25
C ARG A 499 2.09 -20.47 10.71
N PRO A 500 1.38 -21.59 10.89
CA PRO A 500 0.04 -21.58 11.49
C PRO A 500 0.09 -20.94 12.87
N THR A 501 -0.77 -19.94 13.10
CA THR A 501 -0.97 -19.28 14.40
C THR A 501 -1.73 -20.15 15.38
#